data_AF-A0A935VF14-F1
#
_entry.id   AF-A0A935VF14-F1
#
_cell.length_a   1.000
_cell.length_b   1.000
_cell.length_c   1.000
_cell.angle_alpha   90.00
_cell.angle_beta   90.00
_cell.angle_gamma   90.00
#
_symmetry.space_group_name_H-M   'P 1'
#
loop_
_entity.id
_entity.type
_entity.pdbx_description
1 polymer ?
#
loop_
_entity_poly.entity_id
_entity_poly.type
_entity_poly.pdbx_seq_one_letter_code
_entity_poly.pdbx_strand_id
1 'polypeptide(L)'
;MVYALVFLGLIFSLFLMVLVLSNKKIFKDDLFRFSFFLLFLVIIYNNLQFYVAKVPFLNSRTALFFVPLVALFVFSQINVLYTHSKKYGTAISIVLILFCTQHFARGYNGRVNYEWYFNQNTYEVLDELMFQINSNNLSKPVLLDCHWFYHPSLTYHINQKYRGIIELLPYHKETNKSSNAIFYYSEPGEADVLSENFIRIKEFSGSHSILWKHK
;
A
#
# COMPACT_ATOMS: atom_id res chain seq x y z
N MET A 1 -22.52 -6.78 -3.40
CA MET A 1 -22.59 -8.20 -3.80
C MET A 1 -22.77 -8.37 -5.31
N VAL A 2 -23.72 -7.65 -5.94
CA VAL A 2 -23.94 -7.69 -7.40
C VAL A 2 -22.68 -7.39 -8.22
N TYR A 3 -21.93 -6.33 -7.87
CA TYR A 3 -20.69 -5.98 -8.57
C TYR A 3 -19.60 -7.07 -8.51
N ALA A 4 -19.54 -7.82 -7.40
CA ALA A 4 -18.59 -8.92 -7.27
C ALA A 4 -18.96 -10.11 -8.17
N LEU A 5 -20.26 -10.40 -8.33
CA LEU A 5 -20.76 -11.45 -9.21
C LEU A 5 -20.56 -11.11 -10.69
N VAL A 6 -20.85 -9.87 -11.08
CA VAL A 6 -20.60 -9.38 -12.46
C VAL A 6 -19.11 -9.45 -12.79
N PHE A 7 -18.26 -9.07 -11.85
CA PHE A 7 -16.82 -9.11 -12.01
C PHE A 7 -16.26 -10.54 -12.09
N LEU A 8 -16.70 -11.45 -11.21
CA LEU A 8 -16.34 -12.86 -11.28
C LEU A 8 -16.82 -13.51 -12.59
N GLY A 9 -17.99 -13.12 -13.09
CA GLY A 9 -18.48 -13.54 -14.40
C GLY A 9 -17.58 -13.07 -15.55
N LEU A 10 -17.05 -11.84 -15.48
CA LEU A 10 -16.09 -11.29 -16.44
C LEU A 10 -14.73 -12.01 -16.39
N ILE A 11 -14.21 -12.29 -15.20
CA ILE A 11 -12.99 -13.09 -15.02
C ILE A 11 -13.20 -14.49 -15.60
N PHE A 12 -14.31 -15.15 -15.25
CA PHE A 12 -14.60 -16.51 -15.67
C PHE A 12 -14.81 -16.60 -17.18
N SER A 13 -15.49 -15.62 -17.79
CA SER A 13 -15.67 -15.56 -19.25
C SER A 13 -14.35 -15.31 -19.99
N LEU A 14 -13.48 -14.43 -19.48
CA LEU A 14 -12.13 -14.23 -20.02
C LEU A 14 -11.28 -15.48 -19.89
N PHE A 15 -11.34 -16.18 -18.76
CA PHE A 15 -10.61 -17.44 -18.54
C PHE A 15 -11.11 -18.56 -19.46
N LEU A 16 -12.43 -18.73 -19.59
CA LEU A 16 -13.05 -19.65 -20.55
C LEU A 16 -12.66 -19.30 -21.98
N MET A 17 -12.65 -18.01 -22.33
CA MET A 17 -12.21 -17.55 -23.64
C MET A 17 -10.76 -17.98 -23.92
N VAL A 18 -9.85 -17.91 -22.94
CA VAL A 18 -8.49 -18.45 -23.09
C VAL A 18 -8.47 -19.94 -23.31
N LEU A 19 -9.19 -20.71 -22.49
CA LEU A 19 -9.20 -22.17 -22.62
C LEU A 19 -9.75 -22.62 -23.98
N VAL A 20 -10.82 -21.98 -24.44
CA VAL A 20 -11.44 -22.28 -25.74
C VAL A 20 -10.51 -21.87 -26.88
N LEU A 21 -9.87 -20.70 -26.78
CA LEU A 21 -9.01 -20.21 -27.84
C LEU A 21 -7.60 -20.82 -27.81
N SER A 22 -7.14 -21.37 -26.67
CA SER A 22 -5.88 -22.10 -26.49
C SER A 22 -5.72 -23.27 -27.47
N ASN A 23 -6.82 -23.85 -27.92
CA ASN A 23 -6.84 -24.94 -28.89
C ASN A 23 -6.70 -24.47 -30.35
N LYS A 24 -6.78 -23.16 -30.61
CA LYS A 24 -6.63 -22.59 -31.96
C LYS A 24 -5.17 -22.28 -32.26
N LYS A 25 -4.78 -22.42 -33.54
CA LYS A 25 -3.41 -22.20 -34.04
C LYS A 25 -2.81 -20.85 -33.63
N ILE A 26 -3.66 -19.82 -33.45
CA ILE A 26 -3.30 -18.46 -33.00
C ILE A 26 -2.76 -18.44 -31.55
N PHE A 27 -3.23 -19.34 -30.68
CA PHE A 27 -2.76 -19.44 -29.29
C PHE A 27 -1.52 -20.33 -29.12
N LYS A 28 -0.94 -20.83 -30.22
CA LYS A 28 0.38 -21.48 -30.14
C LYS A 28 1.50 -20.47 -29.93
N ASP A 29 1.27 -19.18 -30.20
CA ASP A 29 2.25 -18.12 -29.91
C ASP A 29 2.43 -17.97 -28.38
N ASP A 30 3.65 -18.20 -27.91
CA ASP A 30 4.03 -18.06 -26.50
C ASP A 30 3.87 -16.62 -25.99
N LEU A 31 4.10 -15.62 -26.85
CA LEU A 31 3.97 -14.21 -26.48
C LEU A 31 2.50 -13.84 -26.24
N PHE A 32 1.59 -14.34 -27.07
CA PHE A 32 0.17 -14.09 -26.91
C PHE A 32 -0.35 -14.69 -25.60
N ARG A 33 0.01 -15.95 -25.31
CA ARG A 33 -0.38 -16.64 -24.08
C ARG A 33 0.15 -15.91 -22.84
N PHE A 34 1.42 -15.52 -22.86
CA PHE A 34 2.03 -14.76 -21.77
C PHE A 34 1.34 -13.41 -21.55
N SER A 35 1.08 -12.68 -22.64
CA SER A 35 0.41 -11.37 -22.58
C SER A 35 -0.99 -11.45 -21.99
N PHE A 36 -1.74 -12.47 -22.39
CA PHE A 36 -3.07 -12.68 -21.85
C PHE A 36 -3.03 -13.05 -20.37
N PHE A 37 -2.17 -13.99 -19.99
CA PHE A 37 -2.04 -14.41 -18.59
C PHE A 37 -1.64 -13.25 -17.69
N LEU A 38 -0.73 -12.40 -18.18
CA LEU A 38 -0.27 -11.21 -17.48
C LEU A 38 -1.39 -10.18 -17.29
N LEU A 39 -2.21 -9.92 -18.32
CA LEU A 39 -3.40 -9.06 -18.20
C LEU A 39 -4.36 -9.61 -17.14
N PHE A 40 -4.62 -10.91 -17.17
CA PHE A 40 -5.50 -11.57 -16.23
C PHE A 40 -4.98 -11.48 -14.79
N LEU A 41 -3.68 -11.70 -14.59
CA LEU A 41 -3.02 -11.58 -13.29
C LEU A 41 -3.15 -10.17 -12.72
N VAL A 42 -2.97 -9.12 -13.54
CA VAL A 42 -3.12 -7.72 -13.10
C VAL A 42 -4.55 -7.40 -12.70
N ILE A 43 -5.54 -7.91 -13.44
CA ILE A 43 -6.96 -7.74 -13.10
C ILE A 43 -7.26 -8.43 -11.75
N ILE A 44 -6.84 -9.69 -11.59
CA ILE A 44 -7.04 -10.43 -10.34
C ILE A 44 -6.35 -9.72 -9.18
N TYR A 45 -5.09 -9.32 -9.34
CA TYR A 45 -4.30 -8.68 -8.31
C TYR A 45 -4.97 -7.40 -7.79
N ASN A 46 -5.37 -6.49 -8.68
CA ASN A 46 -6.04 -5.25 -8.27
C ASN A 46 -7.34 -5.52 -7.51
N ASN A 47 -8.09 -6.56 -7.90
CA ASN A 47 -9.34 -6.90 -7.24
C ASN A 47 -9.14 -7.61 -5.90
N LEU A 48 -8.14 -8.47 -5.79
CA LEU A 48 -7.74 -9.05 -4.51
C LEU A 48 -7.31 -7.97 -3.53
N GLN A 49 -6.56 -6.96 -3.97
CA GLN A 49 -6.21 -5.81 -3.12
C GLN A 49 -7.44 -5.09 -2.59
N PHE A 50 -8.43 -4.85 -3.44
CA PHE A 50 -9.66 -4.19 -3.02
C PHE A 50 -10.53 -5.05 -2.09
N TYR A 51 -10.83 -6.28 -2.48
CA TYR A 51 -11.79 -7.12 -1.75
C TYR A 51 -11.20 -7.73 -0.48
N VAL A 52 -9.96 -8.20 -0.53
CA VAL A 52 -9.28 -8.88 0.58
C VAL A 52 -8.61 -7.86 1.49
N ALA A 53 -7.76 -7.00 0.93
CA ALA A 53 -6.96 -6.06 1.72
C ALA A 53 -7.69 -4.74 2.04
N LYS A 54 -8.92 -4.54 1.51
CA LYS A 54 -9.72 -3.31 1.67
C LYS A 54 -8.98 -2.04 1.22
N VAL A 55 -7.97 -2.21 0.37
CA VAL A 55 -7.22 -1.08 -0.18
C VAL A 55 -8.12 -0.40 -1.21
N PRO A 56 -8.39 0.91 -1.10
CA PRO A 56 -9.20 1.61 -2.11
C PRO A 56 -8.54 1.50 -3.48
N PHE A 57 -9.33 1.56 -4.56
CA PHE A 57 -8.79 1.65 -5.92
C PHE A 57 -7.99 2.95 -6.03
N LEU A 58 -6.66 2.85 -5.93
CA LEU A 58 -5.77 4.00 -5.92
C LEU A 58 -5.54 4.47 -7.36
N ASN A 59 -6.21 5.57 -7.74
CA ASN A 59 -5.99 6.26 -9.01
C ASN A 59 -4.53 6.70 -9.24
N SER A 60 -3.71 6.78 -8.20
CA SER A 60 -2.32 7.25 -8.25
C SER A 60 -1.27 6.16 -8.47
N ARG A 61 -1.62 4.86 -8.46
CA ARG A 61 -0.65 3.78 -8.66
C ARG A 61 -0.45 3.43 -10.13
N THR A 62 -0.05 4.41 -10.93
CA THR A 62 0.21 4.24 -12.37
C THR A 62 1.28 3.17 -12.64
N ALA A 63 2.24 3.01 -11.72
CA ALA A 63 3.27 1.97 -11.76
C ALA A 63 2.69 0.56 -11.96
N LEU A 64 1.52 0.24 -11.37
CA LEU A 64 0.87 -1.07 -11.52
C LEU A 64 0.45 -1.35 -12.97
N PHE A 65 0.15 -0.32 -13.76
CA PHE A 65 -0.17 -0.47 -15.18
C PHE A 65 1.08 -0.63 -16.05
N PHE A 66 2.24 -0.13 -15.60
CA PHE A 66 3.50 -0.28 -16.31
C PHE A 66 4.15 -1.65 -16.09
N VAL A 67 3.93 -2.30 -14.94
CA VAL A 67 4.45 -3.65 -14.64
C VAL A 67 4.13 -4.65 -15.76
N PRO A 68 2.89 -4.81 -16.24
CA PRO A 68 2.62 -5.74 -17.33
C PRO A 68 3.33 -5.35 -18.63
N LEU A 69 3.42 -4.06 -18.97
CA LEU A 69 4.13 -3.63 -20.19
C LEU A 69 5.62 -3.96 -20.15
N VAL A 70 6.26 -3.72 -18.99
CA VAL A 70 7.68 -4.07 -18.78
C VAL A 70 7.87 -5.58 -18.81
N ALA A 71 6.98 -6.35 -18.18
CA ALA A 71 7.06 -7.81 -18.19
C ALA A 71 6.90 -8.38 -19.61
N LEU A 72 6.02 -7.83 -20.45
CA LEU A 72 5.91 -8.19 -21.88
C LEU A 72 7.20 -7.95 -22.63
N PHE A 73 7.77 -6.76 -22.46
CA PHE A 73 9.03 -6.40 -23.10
C PHE A 73 10.13 -7.38 -22.68
N VAL A 74 10.32 -7.59 -21.38
CA VAL A 74 11.34 -8.52 -20.84
C VAL A 74 11.13 -9.94 -21.36
N PHE A 75 9.90 -10.45 -21.35
CA PHE A 75 9.59 -11.78 -21.87
C PHE A 75 9.93 -11.92 -23.36
N SER A 76 9.60 -10.90 -24.17
CA SER A 76 9.92 -10.89 -25.60
C SER A 76 11.44 -10.98 -25.85
N GLN A 77 12.24 -10.23 -25.07
CA GLN A 77 13.70 -10.25 -25.18
C GLN A 77 14.29 -11.59 -24.74
N ILE A 78 13.78 -12.18 -23.65
CA ILE A 78 14.19 -13.53 -23.21
C ILE A 78 13.89 -14.56 -24.29
N ASN A 79 12.73 -14.48 -24.95
CA ASN A 79 12.37 -15.43 -26.01
C ASN A 79 13.34 -15.34 -27.20
N VAL A 80 13.69 -14.13 -27.63
CA VAL A 80 14.72 -13.90 -28.67
C VAL A 80 16.08 -14.46 -28.25
N LEU A 81 16.44 -14.33 -26.98
CA LEU A 81 17.69 -14.93 -26.48
C LEU A 81 17.63 -16.45 -26.43
N TYR A 82 16.49 -17.05 -26.12
CA TYR A 82 16.32 -18.50 -26.15
C TYR A 82 16.45 -19.07 -27.56
N THR A 83 15.93 -18.38 -28.58
CA THR A 83 16.08 -18.80 -29.98
C THR A 83 17.52 -18.67 -30.46
N HIS A 84 18.26 -17.67 -30.01
CA HIS A 84 19.67 -17.50 -30.36
C HIS A 84 20.60 -18.45 -29.57
N SER A 85 20.37 -18.59 -28.26
CA SER A 85 21.15 -19.45 -27.37
C SER A 85 20.39 -19.76 -26.10
N LYS A 86 19.95 -21.02 -25.98
CA LYS A 86 19.26 -21.53 -24.80
C LYS A 86 20.04 -21.28 -23.50
N LYS A 87 21.37 -21.37 -23.53
CA LYS A 87 22.22 -21.14 -22.34
C LYS A 87 22.08 -19.71 -21.82
N TYR A 88 22.13 -18.70 -22.71
CA TYR A 88 22.00 -17.30 -22.32
C TYR A 88 20.58 -16.96 -21.88
N GLY A 89 19.57 -17.45 -22.61
CA GLY A 89 18.17 -17.31 -22.21
C GLY A 89 17.91 -17.84 -20.81
N THR A 90 18.36 -19.06 -20.50
CA THR A 90 18.23 -19.67 -19.17
C THR A 90 19.00 -18.90 -18.09
N ALA A 91 20.24 -18.49 -18.35
CA ALA A 91 21.02 -17.72 -17.39
C ALA A 91 20.33 -16.40 -17.00
N ILE A 92 19.84 -15.63 -17.98
CA ILE A 92 19.15 -14.37 -17.72
C ILE A 92 17.81 -14.60 -17.00
N SER A 93 17.05 -15.63 -17.38
CA SER A 93 15.83 -16.00 -16.66
C SER A 93 16.08 -16.29 -15.18
N ILE A 94 17.15 -17.02 -14.86
CA ILE A 94 17.53 -17.31 -13.46
C ILE A 94 17.86 -16.01 -12.72
N VAL A 95 18.66 -15.13 -13.31
CA VAL A 95 19.02 -13.84 -12.69
C VAL A 95 17.78 -12.99 -12.42
N LEU A 96 16.85 -12.90 -13.37
CA LEU A 96 15.60 -12.15 -13.19
C LEU A 96 14.72 -12.75 -12.09
N ILE A 97 14.60 -14.08 -12.04
CA ILE A 97 13.88 -14.77 -10.96
C ILE A 97 14.51 -14.42 -9.61
N LEU A 98 15.84 -14.45 -9.48
CA LEU A 98 16.52 -14.10 -8.23
C LEU A 98 16.22 -12.66 -7.79
N PHE A 99 16.28 -11.69 -8.72
CA PHE A 99 15.93 -10.30 -8.40
C PHE A 99 14.46 -10.14 -8.02
N CYS A 100 13.54 -10.79 -8.73
CA CYS A 100 12.11 -10.77 -8.41
C CYS A 100 11.85 -11.40 -7.03
N THR A 101 12.48 -12.53 -6.71
CA THR A 101 12.37 -13.21 -5.41
C THR A 101 12.95 -12.35 -4.30
N GLN A 102 14.11 -11.70 -4.52
CA GLN A 102 14.70 -10.78 -3.54
C GLN A 102 13.78 -9.58 -3.29
N HIS A 103 13.24 -8.98 -4.36
CA HIS A 103 12.30 -7.86 -4.24
C HIS A 103 11.03 -8.28 -3.48
N PHE A 104 10.46 -9.44 -3.83
CA PHE A 104 9.31 -10.01 -3.12
C PHE A 104 9.63 -10.28 -1.64
N ALA A 105 10.77 -10.89 -1.33
CA ALA A 105 11.18 -11.18 0.05
C ALA A 105 11.33 -9.89 0.88
N ARG A 106 11.83 -8.80 0.28
CA ARG A 106 11.89 -7.48 0.94
C ARG A 106 10.51 -6.87 1.14
N GLY A 107 9.60 -7.05 0.20
CA GLY A 107 8.23 -6.51 0.25
C GLY A 107 7.23 -7.32 1.08
N TYR A 108 7.50 -8.60 1.32
CA TYR A 108 6.57 -9.53 2.00
C TYR A 108 6.46 -9.31 3.51
N ASN A 109 7.22 -8.39 4.10
CA ASN A 109 7.12 -8.13 5.54
C ASN A 109 5.74 -7.53 5.88
N GLY A 110 4.83 -8.39 6.38
CA GLY A 110 3.46 -8.02 6.73
C GLY A 110 3.36 -7.05 7.92
N ARG A 111 4.45 -6.80 8.65
CA ARG A 111 4.49 -5.84 9.75
C ARG A 111 4.92 -4.45 9.28
N VAL A 112 5.88 -4.40 8.35
CA VAL A 112 6.47 -3.14 7.87
C VAL A 112 6.81 -3.31 6.40
N ASN A 113 6.16 -2.55 5.53
CA ASN A 113 6.63 -2.41 4.16
C ASN A 113 7.74 -1.34 4.15
N TYR A 114 8.90 -1.66 3.55
CA TYR A 114 10.03 -0.73 3.43
C TYR A 114 9.61 0.63 2.85
N GLU A 115 8.70 0.64 1.89
CA GLU A 115 8.19 1.87 1.27
C GLU A 115 7.19 2.63 2.15
N TRP A 116 6.60 1.96 3.14
CA TRP A 116 5.56 2.49 4.02
C TRP A 116 5.96 2.36 5.49
N TYR A 117 7.24 2.54 5.81
CA TYR A 117 7.77 2.36 7.16
C TYR A 117 7.11 3.30 8.17
N PHE A 118 6.68 4.48 7.74
CA PHE A 118 5.96 5.46 8.55
C PHE A 118 4.60 4.98 9.05
N ASN A 119 4.04 3.96 8.40
CA ASN A 119 2.78 3.37 8.82
C ASN A 119 2.95 2.32 9.93
N GLN A 120 4.20 1.98 10.29
CA GLN A 120 4.50 0.92 11.25
C GLN A 120 3.81 1.11 12.61
N ASN A 121 3.76 2.34 13.12
CA ASN A 121 3.25 2.63 14.46
C ASN A 121 1.81 3.18 14.46
N THR A 122 1.13 3.30 13.31
CA THR A 122 -0.19 3.94 13.25
C THR A 122 -1.22 3.28 14.17
N TYR A 123 -1.23 1.94 14.25
CA TYR A 123 -2.11 1.23 15.17
C TYR A 123 -1.73 1.49 16.64
N GLU A 124 -0.44 1.44 16.98
CA GLU A 124 0.04 1.70 18.34
C GLU A 124 -0.29 3.13 18.79
N VAL A 125 -0.18 4.11 17.88
CA VAL A 125 -0.53 5.52 18.10
C VAL A 125 -2.02 5.68 18.33
N LEU A 126 -2.85 5.04 17.52
CA LEU A 126 -4.30 5.10 17.66
C LEU A 126 -4.78 4.40 18.94
N ASP A 127 -4.16 3.29 19.32
CA ASP A 127 -4.48 2.60 20.57
C ASP A 127 -4.04 3.42 21.80
N GLU A 128 -2.88 4.08 21.74
CA GLU A 128 -2.44 5.02 22.78
C GLU A 128 -3.39 6.23 22.87
N LEU A 129 -3.80 6.80 21.74
CA LEU A 129 -4.79 7.88 21.71
C LEU A 129 -6.10 7.45 22.37
N MET A 130 -6.60 6.26 22.05
CA MET A 130 -7.81 5.72 22.68
C MET A 130 -7.66 5.54 24.19
N PHE A 131 -6.50 5.05 24.64
CA PHE A 131 -6.19 4.96 26.07
C PHE A 131 -6.22 6.34 26.72
N GLN A 132 -5.58 7.36 26.13
CA GLN A 132 -5.57 8.72 26.66
C GLN A 132 -6.96 9.36 26.67
N ILE A 133 -7.76 9.16 25.62
CA ILE A 133 -9.13 9.69 25.52
C ILE A 133 -10.02 9.11 26.62
N ASN A 134 -9.97 7.79 26.82
CA ASN A 134 -10.82 7.12 27.80
C ASN A 134 -10.35 7.38 29.24
N SER A 135 -9.04 7.32 29.51
CA SER A 135 -8.50 7.53 30.86
C SER A 135 -8.68 8.95 31.38
N ASN A 136 -8.71 9.94 30.48
CA ASN A 136 -8.93 11.35 30.84
C ASN A 136 -10.37 11.83 30.63
N ASN A 137 -11.31 10.94 30.27
CA ASN A 137 -12.71 11.27 29.97
C ASN A 137 -12.88 12.47 29.00
N LEU A 138 -12.07 12.51 27.93
CA LEU A 138 -12.11 13.61 26.97
C LEU A 138 -13.41 13.60 26.16
N SER A 139 -13.94 14.78 25.87
CA SER A 139 -15.10 14.94 24.97
C SER A 139 -14.76 14.50 23.55
N LYS A 140 -15.65 13.73 22.92
CA LYS A 140 -15.49 13.23 21.55
C LYS A 140 -16.29 14.10 20.57
N PRO A 141 -15.80 14.36 19.34
CA PRO A 141 -14.52 13.89 18.82
C PRO A 141 -13.34 14.68 19.40
N VAL A 142 -12.21 14.01 19.57
CA VAL A 142 -10.95 14.66 19.93
C VAL A 142 -10.19 15.08 18.68
N LEU A 143 -9.76 16.34 18.65
CA LEU A 143 -8.94 16.89 17.59
C LEU A 143 -7.51 16.33 17.69
N LEU A 144 -7.06 15.72 16.60
CA LEU A 144 -5.71 15.25 16.38
C LEU A 144 -5.09 16.04 15.22
N ASP A 145 -3.88 16.52 15.45
CA ASP A 145 -3.02 17.05 14.40
C ASP A 145 -1.83 16.11 14.16
N CYS A 146 -1.20 16.19 13.00
CA CYS A 146 -0.05 15.37 12.69
C CYS A 146 0.89 15.98 11.65
N HIS A 147 2.14 15.55 11.69
CA HIS A 147 3.08 15.75 10.58
C HIS A 147 2.49 15.19 9.29
N TRP A 148 2.61 15.96 8.20
CA TRP A 148 1.99 15.70 6.90
C TRP A 148 2.23 14.29 6.36
N PHE A 149 3.37 13.70 6.72
CA PHE A 149 3.77 12.36 6.29
C PHE A 149 2.87 11.25 6.86
N TYR A 150 2.32 11.44 8.06
CA TYR A 150 1.42 10.48 8.71
C TYR A 150 -0.05 10.66 8.33
N HIS A 151 -0.40 11.82 7.76
CA HIS A 151 -1.78 12.21 7.47
C HIS A 151 -2.56 11.19 6.62
N PRO A 152 -2.01 10.64 5.51
CA PRO A 152 -2.75 9.69 4.69
C PRO A 152 -3.11 8.40 5.43
N SER A 153 -2.20 7.91 6.28
CA SER A 153 -2.45 6.68 7.03
C SER A 153 -3.45 6.90 8.15
N LEU A 154 -3.27 7.94 8.96
CA LEU A 154 -4.19 8.29 10.03
C LEU A 154 -5.59 8.53 9.47
N THR A 155 -5.71 9.26 8.36
CA THR A 155 -6.99 9.50 7.67
C THR A 155 -7.68 8.18 7.33
N TYR A 156 -6.97 7.23 6.74
CA TYR A 156 -7.54 5.93 6.39
C TYR A 156 -8.06 5.18 7.62
N HIS A 157 -7.23 5.01 8.65
CA HIS A 157 -7.60 4.24 9.83
C HIS A 157 -8.68 4.91 10.68
N ILE A 158 -8.64 6.24 10.82
CA ILE A 158 -9.66 7.01 11.53
C ILE A 158 -11.01 6.87 10.83
N ASN A 159 -11.06 7.06 9.51
CA ASN A 159 -12.30 6.94 8.76
C ASN A 159 -12.93 5.54 8.81
N GLN A 160 -12.11 4.50 8.93
CA GLN A 160 -12.59 3.11 8.99
C GLN A 160 -13.07 2.68 10.37
N LYS A 161 -12.35 3.06 11.45
CA LYS A 161 -12.58 2.48 12.80
C LYS A 161 -12.85 3.52 13.89
N TYR A 162 -12.36 4.75 13.75
CA TYR A 162 -12.38 5.76 14.83
C TYR A 162 -13.21 7.00 14.49
N ARG A 163 -14.07 6.92 13.47
CA ARG A 163 -14.93 8.01 13.02
C ARG A 163 -15.86 8.46 14.16
N GLY A 164 -15.88 9.76 14.43
CA GLY A 164 -16.66 10.36 15.53
C GLY A 164 -15.99 10.25 16.91
N ILE A 165 -14.84 9.59 17.01
CA ILE A 165 -14.01 9.54 18.23
C ILE A 165 -12.79 10.44 18.07
N ILE A 166 -12.12 10.34 16.92
CA ILE A 166 -10.95 11.15 16.57
C ILE A 166 -11.31 11.93 15.31
N GLU A 167 -11.02 13.22 15.30
CA GLU A 167 -11.12 14.09 14.14
C GLU A 167 -9.73 14.60 13.79
N LEU A 168 -9.26 14.24 12.58
CA LEU A 168 -7.95 14.65 12.10
C LEU A 168 -8.07 16.03 11.45
N LEU A 169 -7.21 16.97 11.84
CA LEU A 169 -7.16 18.29 11.23
C LEU A 169 -6.81 18.23 9.73
N PRO A 170 -7.17 19.28 8.94
CA PRO A 170 -6.85 19.34 7.53
C PRO A 170 -5.35 19.20 7.26
N TYR A 171 -5.01 18.60 6.12
CA TYR A 171 -3.62 18.44 5.69
C TYR A 171 -2.89 19.79 5.63
N HIS A 172 -1.74 19.88 6.27
CA HIS A 172 -0.77 20.95 6.11
C HIS A 172 0.65 20.38 6.12
N LYS A 173 1.57 21.04 5.42
CA LYS A 173 2.95 20.56 5.26
C LYS A 173 3.88 21.03 6.37
N GLU A 174 3.63 22.20 6.94
CA GLU A 174 4.48 22.81 7.97
C GLU A 174 3.97 22.46 9.37
N THR A 175 4.86 22.40 10.36
CA THR A 175 4.51 22.15 11.75
C THR A 175 3.67 23.30 12.30
N ASN A 176 2.44 23.02 12.76
CA ASN A 176 1.57 24.04 13.32
C ASN A 176 1.73 24.15 14.85
N LYS A 177 2.58 25.08 15.31
CA LYS A 177 2.80 25.33 16.76
C LYS A 177 1.53 25.78 17.49
N SER A 178 0.63 26.45 16.78
CA SER A 178 -0.59 27.05 17.32
C SER A 178 -1.81 26.17 17.05
N SER A 179 -1.60 24.88 16.78
CA SER A 179 -2.67 23.92 16.59
C SER A 179 -3.55 23.87 17.83
N ASN A 180 -4.86 23.96 17.63
CA ASN A 180 -5.86 23.80 18.69
C ASN A 180 -6.17 22.32 18.98
N ALA A 181 -5.44 21.39 18.37
CA ALA A 181 -5.61 19.97 18.61
C ALA A 181 -5.18 19.59 20.03
N ILE A 182 -5.91 18.64 20.63
CA ILE A 182 -5.55 18.09 21.95
C ILE A 182 -4.30 17.23 21.84
N PHE A 183 -4.15 16.53 20.71
CA PHE A 183 -3.01 15.68 20.43
C PHE A 183 -2.30 16.10 19.15
N TYR A 184 -0.98 15.91 19.13
CA TYR A 184 -0.15 16.10 17.93
C TYR A 184 0.71 14.86 17.72
N TYR A 185 0.82 14.35 16.49
CA TYR A 185 1.68 13.22 16.15
C TYR A 185 2.79 13.63 15.16
N SER A 186 4.06 13.56 15.58
CA SER A 186 5.18 14.15 14.83
C SER A 186 6.37 13.21 14.65
N GLU A 187 7.28 13.63 13.77
CA GLU A 187 8.64 13.10 13.71
C GLU A 187 9.52 13.69 14.83
N PRO A 188 10.66 13.05 15.18
CA PRO A 188 11.62 13.57 16.16
C PRO A 188 12.10 14.99 15.88
N GLY A 189 12.27 15.34 14.60
CA GLY A 189 12.82 16.63 14.19
C GLY A 189 11.95 17.83 14.56
N GLU A 190 10.66 17.62 14.86
CA GLU A 190 9.74 18.69 15.26
C GLU A 190 9.67 18.88 16.79
N ALA A 191 10.47 18.13 17.56
CA ALA A 191 10.37 18.10 19.02
C ALA A 191 10.61 19.47 19.67
N ASP A 192 11.64 20.20 19.23
CA ASP A 192 11.97 21.51 19.80
C ASP A 192 10.82 22.49 19.59
N VAL A 193 10.24 22.47 18.39
CA VAL A 193 9.12 23.33 17.97
C VAL A 193 7.85 23.03 18.76
N LEU A 194 7.51 21.76 18.98
CA LEU A 194 6.27 21.36 19.64
C LEU A 194 6.35 21.43 21.17
N SER A 195 7.55 21.32 21.74
CA SER A 195 7.76 21.32 23.21
C SER A 195 7.32 22.62 23.91
N GLU A 196 7.18 23.72 23.17
CA GLU A 196 6.67 25.00 23.66
C GLU A 196 5.22 24.88 24.17
N ASN A 197 4.34 24.25 23.39
CA ASN A 197 2.90 24.18 23.65
C ASN A 197 2.39 22.77 24.00
N PHE A 198 3.19 21.75 23.74
CA PHE A 198 2.80 20.36 23.94
C PHE A 198 3.75 19.61 24.89
N ILE A 199 3.23 18.57 25.53
CA ILE A 199 3.95 17.64 26.40
C ILE A 199 4.08 16.31 25.67
N ARG A 200 5.28 15.73 25.68
CA ARG A 200 5.54 14.40 25.12
C ARG A 200 4.81 13.32 25.95
N ILE A 201 3.95 12.53 25.30
CA ILE A 201 3.27 11.39 25.94
C ILE A 201 4.11 10.13 25.77
N LYS A 202 4.49 9.82 24.53
CA LYS A 202 5.10 8.55 24.16
C LYS A 202 5.92 8.69 22.89
N GLU A 203 7.05 7.98 22.86
CA GLU A 203 7.87 7.78 21.68
C GLU A 203 7.71 6.33 21.22
N PHE A 204 7.47 6.13 19.93
CA PHE A 204 7.20 4.80 19.37
C PHE A 204 8.48 4.21 18.77
N SER A 205 8.78 2.98 19.16
CA SER A 205 9.98 2.27 18.68
C SER A 205 9.93 2.01 17.17
N GLY A 206 11.08 2.11 16.50
CA GLY A 206 11.25 1.82 15.07
C GLY A 206 11.25 3.07 14.20
N SER A 207 10.20 3.89 14.27
CA SER A 207 10.12 5.15 13.53
C SER A 207 10.60 6.38 14.32
N HIS A 208 10.77 6.24 15.64
CA HIS A 208 11.03 7.32 16.59
C HIS A 208 9.94 8.41 16.59
N SER A 209 8.75 8.12 16.04
CA SER A 209 7.66 9.07 16.05
C SER A 209 7.19 9.36 17.47
N ILE A 210 6.65 10.55 17.67
CA ILE A 210 6.30 11.07 18.99
C ILE A 210 4.84 11.48 19.01
N LEU A 211 4.10 11.02 20.02
CA LEU A 211 2.77 11.52 20.34
C LEU A 211 2.86 12.55 21.46
N TRP A 212 2.20 13.68 21.24
CA TRP A 212 2.18 14.84 22.12
C TRP A 212 0.76 15.15 22.57
N LYS A 213 0.62 15.75 23.76
CA LYS A 213 -0.63 16.28 24.33
C LYS A 213 -0.48 17.78 24.55
N HIS A 214 -1.48 18.57 24.18
CA HIS A 214 -1.49 20.00 24.48
C HIS A 214 -1.40 20.23 26.01
N LYS A 215 -0.62 21.23 26.42
CA LYS A 215 -0.49 21.65 27.83
C LYS A 215 -1.81 22.13 28.42
#